data_AF-A0A1J3K5P4-F1
#
_entry.id   AF-A0A1J3K5P4-F1
#
_cell.length_a   1.000
_cell.length_b   1.000
_cell.length_c   1.000
_cell.angle_alpha   90.00
_cell.angle_beta   90.00
_cell.angle_gamma   90.00
#
_symmetry.space_group_name_H-M   'P 1'
#
loop_
_entity.id
_entity.type
_entity.pdbx_description
1 polymer ?
#
loop_
_entity_poly.entity_id
_entity_poly.type
_entity_poly.pdbx_seq_one_letter_code
_entity_poly.pdbx_strand_id
1 'polypeptide(L)' 'MASSSSSSSRPGTWKYRVFTSFHGPDVRKGFLTHLRKQFSCNGISMFDDQGIERGESIAPALTQAIRQS' A
#
# COMPACT_ATOMS: atom_id res chain seq x y z
N MET A 1 19.19 25.10 29.22
CA MET A 1 19.51 23.93 28.37
C MET A 1 18.24 23.53 27.64
N ALA A 2 18.21 23.62 26.32
CA ALA A 2 17.02 23.27 25.54
C ALA A 2 17.03 21.76 25.29
N SER A 3 16.03 21.05 25.80
CA SER A 3 15.84 19.63 25.58
C SER A 3 15.32 19.41 24.16
N SER A 4 16.14 18.81 23.30
CA SER A 4 15.73 18.35 21.98
C SER A 4 14.71 17.23 22.12
N SER A 5 13.45 17.51 21.77
CA SER A 5 12.40 16.49 21.70
C SER A 5 12.70 15.54 20.56
N SER A 6 13.31 14.40 20.85
CA SER A 6 13.48 13.32 19.88
C SER A 6 12.09 12.76 19.53
N SER A 7 11.54 13.16 18.39
CA SER A 7 10.34 12.51 17.83
C SER A 7 10.72 11.09 17.41
N SER A 8 10.56 10.13 18.32
CA SER A 8 10.63 8.72 17.94
C SER A 8 9.40 8.42 17.09
N SER A 9 9.61 8.27 15.78
CA SER A 9 8.61 7.64 14.93
C SER A 9 8.45 6.20 15.44
N ARG A 10 7.38 5.94 16.22
CA ARG A 10 6.95 4.57 16.50
C ARG A 10 6.90 3.87 15.13
N PRO A 11 7.49 2.67 14.98
CA PRO A 11 7.30 1.92 13.75
C PRO A 11 5.80 1.84 13.53
N GLY A 12 5.30 2.49 12.47
CA GLY A 12 3.89 2.44 12.16
C GLY A 12 3.51 0.98 12.02
N THR A 13 2.35 0.58 12.53
CA THR A 13 1.79 -0.73 12.22
C THR A 13 1.42 -0.71 10.74
N TRP A 14 2.39 -0.98 9.88
CA TRP A 14 2.20 -1.07 8.44
C TRP A 14 1.38 -2.32 8.16
N LYS A 15 0.20 -2.12 7.59
CA LYS A 15 -0.67 -3.22 7.16
C LYS A 15 -0.12 -3.87 5.89
N TYR A 16 0.48 -3.07 5.03
CA TYR A 16 1.12 -3.50 3.80
C TYR A 16 2.57 -3.06 3.79
N ARG A 17 3.44 -3.78 3.09
CA ARG A 17 4.84 -3.39 2.88
C ARG A 17 5.02 -2.56 1.61
N VAL A 18 4.04 -2.58 0.72
CA VAL A 18 4.10 -1.92 -0.60
C VAL A 18 2.74 -1.35 -0.99
N PHE A 19 2.74 -0.09 -1.41
CA PHE A 19 1.66 0.54 -2.17
C PHE A 19 2.14 0.83 -3.59
N THR A 20 1.48 0.28 -4.61
CA THR A 20 1.83 0.56 -6.01
C THR A 20 0.89 1.61 -6.61
N SER A 21 1.46 2.66 -7.19
CA SER A 21 0.73 3.64 -7.99
C SER A 21 0.97 3.37 -9.48
N PHE A 22 -0.10 3.24 -10.26
CA PHE A 22 -0.02 2.90 -11.68
C PHE A 22 -1.27 3.36 -12.45
N HIS A 23 -1.14 3.47 -13.76
CA HIS A 23 -2.28 3.64 -14.65
C HIS A 23 -2.88 2.26 -14.98
N GLY A 24 -4.11 2.03 -14.55
CA GLY A 24 -4.76 0.70 -14.57
C GLY A 24 -4.75 0.00 -15.93
N PRO A 25 -5.23 0.66 -17.01
CA PRO A 25 -5.26 0.07 -18.35
C PRO A 25 -3.91 -0.48 -18.84
N ASP A 26 -2.80 0.13 -18.43
CA ASP A 26 -1.48 -0.18 -18.98
C ASP A 26 -0.90 -1.48 -18.40
N VAL A 27 -1.10 -1.72 -17.10
CA VAL A 27 -0.36 -2.76 -16.37
C VAL A 27 -1.21 -3.78 -15.64
N ARG A 28 -2.52 -3.51 -15.41
CA ARG A 28 -3.34 -4.30 -14.46
C ARG A 28 -3.45 -5.78 -14.84
N LYS A 29 -3.58 -6.11 -16.12
CA LYS A 29 -3.73 -7.51 -16.59
C LYS A 29 -2.40 -8.23 -16.80
N GLY A 30 -1.32 -7.50 -17.09
CA GLY A 30 -0.02 -8.05 -17.44
C GLY A 30 0.99 -7.96 -16.30
N PHE A 31 1.76 -6.88 -16.28
CA PHE A 31 2.87 -6.65 -15.34
C PHE A 31 2.42 -6.79 -13.88
N LEU A 32 1.30 -6.16 -13.52
CA LEU A 32 0.86 -6.09 -12.13
C LEU A 32 0.41 -7.46 -11.58
N THR A 33 -0.10 -8.35 -12.45
CA THR A 33 -0.43 -9.73 -12.10
C THR A 33 0.83 -10.52 -11.70
N HIS A 34 1.91 -10.37 -12.49
CA HIS A 34 3.18 -11.03 -12.21
C HIS A 34 3.84 -10.47 -10.95
N LEU A 35 3.76 -9.14 -10.76
CA LEU A 35 4.26 -8.47 -9.57
C LEU A 35 3.56 -8.95 -8.29
N ARG A 36 2.21 -9.01 -8.29
CA ARG A 36 1.43 -9.56 -7.17
C ARG A 36 1.85 -11.00 -6.84
N LYS A 37 2.01 -11.86 -7.86
CA LYS A 37 2.45 -13.24 -7.66
C LYS A 37 3.84 -13.31 -7.00
N GLN A 38 4.80 -12.53 -7.48
CA GLN A 38 6.16 -12.50 -6.91
C GLN A 38 6.17 -11.99 -5.47
N PHE A 39 5.40 -10.96 -5.15
CA PHE A 39 5.28 -10.47 -3.78
C PHE A 39 4.68 -11.52 -2.84
N SER A 40 3.61 -12.21 -3.26
CA SER A 40 3.05 -13.32 -2.48
C SER A 40 4.05 -14.45 -2.26
N CYS A 41 4.81 -14.86 -3.29
CA CYS A 41 5.87 -15.87 -3.15
C CYS A 41 6.97 -15.46 -2.16
N ASN A 42 7.24 -14.16 -2.05
CA ASN A 42 8.29 -13.62 -1.19
C ASN A 42 7.77 -13.18 0.20
N GLY A 43 6.50 -13.44 0.53
CA GLY A 43 5.89 -13.02 1.80
C GLY A 43 5.84 -11.49 1.97
N ILE A 44 5.77 -10.75 0.86
CA ILE A 44 5.65 -9.29 0.84
C ILE A 44 4.17 -8.95 0.73
N SER A 45 3.60 -8.31 1.75
CA SER A 45 2.23 -7.81 1.69
C SER A 45 2.17 -6.53 0.83
N MET A 46 1.25 -6.51 -0.13
CA MET A 46 1.00 -5.37 -1.01
C MET A 46 -0.48 -4.98 -0.91
N PHE A 47 -0.79 -3.68 -0.98
CA PHE A 47 -2.16 -3.22 -1.09
C PHE A 47 -2.78 -3.62 -2.44
N ASP A 48 -3.97 -4.24 -2.41
CA ASP A 48 -4.71 -4.64 -3.60
C ASP A 48 -5.94 -3.76 -3.82
N ASP A 49 -5.88 -2.93 -4.86
CA ASP A 49 -6.98 -2.05 -5.26
C ASP A 49 -8.20 -2.79 -5.83
N GLN A 50 -8.04 -4.05 -6.25
CA GLN A 50 -9.14 -4.88 -6.76
C GLN A 50 -10.05 -5.41 -5.65
N GLY A 51 -9.60 -5.37 -4.39
CA GLY A 51 -10.38 -5.76 -3.22
C GLY A 51 -11.31 -4.66 -2.68
N ILE A 52 -11.29 -3.46 -3.28
CA ILE A 52 -12.20 -2.38 -2.90
C ILE A 52 -13.60 -2.73 -3.41
N GLU A 53 -14.59 -2.73 -2.51
CA GLU A 53 -15.97 -3.02 -2.87
C GLU A 53 -16.50 -2.02 -3.89
N ARG A 54 -17.18 -2.55 -4.90
CA ARG A 54 -17.72 -1.73 -5.97
C ARG A 54 -18.92 -0.93 -5.45
N GLY A 55 -18.86 0.39 -5.60
CA GLY A 55 -19.88 1.31 -5.08
C GLY A 55 -19.42 2.11 -3.86
N GLU A 56 -18.32 1.69 -3.22
CA GLU A 56 -17.68 2.45 -2.15
C GLU A 56 -16.81 3.60 -2.69
N SER A 57 -16.59 4.61 -1.83
CA SER A 57 -15.65 5.68 -2.16
C SER A 57 -14.22 5.14 -2.17
N ILE A 58 -13.54 5.29 -3.30
CA ILE A 58 -12.18 4.76 -3.50
C ILE A 58 -11.14 5.61 -2.74
N ALA A 59 -11.36 6.92 -2.64
CA ALA A 59 -10.38 7.86 -2.10
C ALA A 59 -10.00 7.60 -0.62
N PRO A 60 -10.95 7.29 0.30
CA PRO A 60 -10.63 6.88 1.67
C PRO A 60 -9.76 5.63 1.74
N ALA A 61 -10.10 4.59 0.97
CA ALA A 61 -9.35 3.34 0.94
C ALA A 61 -7.91 3.55 0.45
N LEU A 62 -7.72 4.34 -0.61
CA LEU A 62 -6.38 4.68 -1.11
C LEU A 62 -5.59 5.52 -0.11
N THR A 63 -6.20 6.54 0.49
CA THR A 63 -5.53 7.40 1.48
C THR A 63 -5.08 6.59 2.70
N GLN A 64 -5.93 5.67 3.16
CA GLN A 64 -5.59 4.78 4.25
C GLN A 64 -4.48 3.81 3.87
N ALA A 65 -4.55 3.20 2.67
CA ALA A 65 -3.51 2.30 2.19
C ALA A 65 -2.15 2.99 2.11
N ILE A 66 -2.09 4.23 1.62
CA ILE A 66 -0.86 5.03 1.57
C ILE A 66 -0.30 5.29 2.97
N ARG A 67 -1.16 5.57 3.96
CA ARG A 67 -0.72 5.80 5.36
C ARG A 67 -0.30 4.52 6.09
N GLN A 68 -0.81 3.38 5.65
CA GLN A 68 -0.57 2.07 6.26
C GLN A 68 0.41 1.20 5.46
N SER A 69 1.06 1.78 4.45
CA SER A 69 2.10 1.15 3.64
C SER A 69 3.41 1.92 3.75
#